data_AF-A0A856MEC4-F1
#
_entry.id   AF-A0A856MEC4-F1
#
_cell.length_a   1.000
_cell.length_b   1.000
_cell.length_c   1.000
_cell.angle_alpha   90.00
_cell.angle_beta   90.00
_cell.angle_gamma   90.00
#
_symmetry.space_group_name_H-M   'P 1'
#
loop_
_entity.id
_entity.type
_entity.pdbx_description
1 polymer ?
#
loop_
_entity_poly.entity_id
_entity_poly.type
_entity_poly.pdbx_seq_one_letter_code
_entity_poly.pdbx_strand_id
1 'polypeptide(L)' 'MKPNQNSRLFTLAAYFLKFFVLGLFGFAIAYIVLMTFGAAKIAFMLSSLFVSLVWRLGLILFCVIAITVIFDSFR' A
#
# COMPACT_ATOMS: atom_id res chain seq x y z
N MET A 1 16.98 19.95 -21.10
CA MET A 1 16.25 20.28 -19.84
C MET A 1 15.69 18.99 -19.24
N LYS A 2 16.11 18.59 -18.03
CA LYS A 2 16.07 17.22 -17.45
C LYS A 2 14.69 16.51 -17.49
N PRO A 3 14.52 15.40 -18.26
CA PRO A 3 13.32 14.56 -18.23
C PRO A 3 13.44 13.30 -17.33
N ASN A 4 14.58 13.05 -16.68
CA ASN A 4 14.85 11.78 -15.96
C ASN A 4 14.26 11.69 -14.52
N GLN A 5 13.71 12.76 -13.94
CA GLN A 5 13.26 12.72 -12.54
C GLN A 5 11.80 12.29 -12.37
N ASN A 6 10.90 12.65 -13.29
CA ASN A 6 9.48 12.24 -13.21
C ASN A 6 9.30 10.73 -13.40
N SER A 7 10.03 10.12 -14.34
CA SER A 7 9.94 8.66 -14.59
C SER A 7 10.42 7.84 -13.40
N ARG A 8 11.38 8.35 -12.61
CA ARG A 8 11.90 7.67 -11.41
C ARG A 8 10.94 7.80 -10.24
N LEU A 9 10.35 8.97 -10.01
CA LEU A 9 9.37 9.17 -8.93
C LEU A 9 8.08 8.39 -9.19
N PHE A 10 7.59 8.39 -10.43
CA PHE A 10 6.44 7.58 -10.82
C PHE A 10 6.73 6.08 -10.74
N THR A 11 7.93 5.66 -11.18
CA THR A 11 8.42 4.29 -10.97
C THR A 11 8.45 3.92 -9.50
N LEU A 12 8.95 4.80 -8.62
CA LEU A 12 9.07 4.52 -7.20
C LEU A 12 7.68 4.35 -6.56
N ALA A 13 6.72 5.22 -6.90
CA ALA A 13 5.34 5.12 -6.45
C ALA A 13 4.68 3.83 -6.95
N ALA A 14 4.87 3.47 -8.22
CA ALA A 14 4.36 2.21 -8.79
C ALA A 14 5.00 0.98 -8.14
N TYR A 15 6.30 1.04 -7.81
CA TYR A 15 7.00 -0.02 -7.09
C TYR A 15 6.46 -0.19 -5.66
N PHE A 16 6.24 0.92 -4.97
CA PHE A 16 5.66 0.93 -3.62
C PHE A 16 4.23 0.38 -3.61
N LEU A 17 3.41 0.76 -4.61
CA LEU A 17 2.06 0.22 -4.79
C LEU A 17 2.10 -1.28 -5.07
N LYS A 18 3.03 -1.76 -5.92
CA LYS A 18 3.20 -3.19 -6.20
C LYS A 18 3.55 -3.98 -4.93
N PHE A 19 4.47 -3.48 -4.10
CA PHE A 19 4.80 -4.11 -2.81
C PHE A 19 3.63 -4.06 -1.82
N PHE A 20 2.87 -2.96 -1.80
CA PHE A 20 1.70 -2.82 -0.95
C PHE A 20 0.61 -3.83 -1.29
N VAL A 21 0.30 -4.00 -2.58
CA VAL A 21 -0.65 -5.01 -3.06
C VAL A 21 -0.16 -6.42 -2.74
N LEU A 22 1.14 -6.70 -2.89
CA LEU A 22 1.73 -7.98 -2.52
C LEU A 22 1.57 -8.29 -1.03
N GLY A 23 1.79 -7.28 -0.17
CA GLY A 23 1.62 -7.37 1.28
C GLY A 23 0.16 -7.62 1.68
N LEU A 24 -0.78 -6.91 1.06
CA LEU A 24 -2.22 -7.14 1.24
C LEU A 24 -2.62 -8.55 0.82
N PHE A 25 -2.06 -9.06 -0.29
CA PHE A 25 -2.35 -10.41 -0.76
C PHE A 25 -1.85 -11.48 0.22
N GLY A 26 -0.62 -11.34 0.72
CA GLY A 26 -0.08 -12.22 1.77
C GLY A 26 -0.91 -12.18 3.05
N PHE A 27 -1.39 -11.00 3.44
CA PHE A 27 -2.26 -10.85 4.60
C PHE A 27 -3.63 -11.48 4.41
N ALA A 28 -4.25 -11.32 3.23
CA ALA A 28 -5.50 -11.98 2.91
C ALA A 28 -5.39 -13.50 3.03
N ILE A 29 -4.30 -14.08 2.54
CA ILE A 29 -4.03 -15.52 2.68
C ILE A 29 -3.88 -15.90 4.16
N ALA A 30 -3.06 -15.17 4.93
CA ALA A 30 -2.87 -15.45 6.35
C ALA A 30 -4.19 -15.35 7.16
N TYR A 31 -5.04 -14.38 6.82
CA TYR A 31 -6.35 -14.19 7.42
C TYR A 31 -7.28 -15.38 7.15
N ILE A 32 -7.35 -15.85 5.90
CA ILE A 32 -8.16 -17.02 5.52
C ILE A 32 -7.68 -18.27 6.27
N VAL A 33 -6.35 -18.47 6.39
CA VAL A 33 -5.75 -19.60 7.12
C VAL A 33 -6.09 -19.54 8.62
N LEU A 34 -6.01 -18.35 9.24
CA LEU A 34 -6.38 -18.18 10.65
C LEU A 34 -7.88 -18.43 10.88
N MET A 35 -8.71 -18.03 9.92
CA MET A 35 -10.15 -18.22 9.97
C MET A 35 -10.53 -19.70 9.84
N THR A 36 -9.87 -20.46 8.95
CA THR A 36 -10.07 -21.92 8.85
C THR A 36 -9.56 -22.67 10.08
N PHE A 37 -8.55 -22.15 10.78
CA PHE A 37 -8.05 -22.75 12.03
C PHE A 37 -8.94 -22.45 13.26
N GLY A 38 -10.05 -21.71 13.11
CA GLY A 38 -10.92 -21.35 14.23
C GLY A 38 -10.36 -20.25 15.15
N ALA A 39 -9.21 -19.68 14.80
CA ALA A 39 -8.54 -18.60 15.52
C ALA A 39 -9.15 -17.21 15.18
N ALA A 40 -10.48 -17.14 15.01
CA ALA A 40 -11.18 -15.97 14.53
C ALA A 40 -10.94 -14.70 15.38
N LYS A 41 -10.75 -14.86 16.70
CA LYS A 41 -10.42 -13.73 17.58
C LYS A 41 -9.04 -13.13 17.29
N ILE A 42 -8.06 -13.99 17.04
CA ILE A 42 -6.69 -13.56 16.69
C ILE A 42 -6.71 -12.93 15.30
N ALA A 43 -7.48 -13.50 14.37
CA ALA A 43 -7.66 -12.97 13.02
C ALA A 43 -8.27 -11.56 13.04
N PHE A 44 -9.26 -11.34 13.90
CA PHE A 44 -9.91 -10.03 14.04
C PHE A 44 -8.97 -8.97 14.63
N MET A 45 -8.18 -9.35 15.65
CA MET A 45 -7.20 -8.45 16.26
C MET A 45 -6.07 -8.10 15.29
N LEU A 46 -5.57 -9.09 14.55
CA LEU A 46 -4.60 -8.86 13.47
C LEU A 46 -5.19 -7.99 12.35
N SER A 47 -6.43 -8.26 11.93
CA SER A 47 -7.12 -7.51 10.89
C SER A 47 -7.26 -6.04 11.26
N SER A 48 -7.65 -5.73 12.49
CA SER A 48 -7.77 -4.34 12.97
C SER A 48 -6.41 -3.60 12.93
N LEU A 49 -5.35 -4.23 13.42
CA LEU A 49 -3.99 -3.68 13.34
C LEU A 49 -3.53 -3.49 11.89
N PHE A 50 -3.83 -4.47 11.04
CA PHE A 50 -3.43 -4.44 9.63
C PHE A 50 -4.20 -3.38 8.85
N VAL A 51 -5.51 -3.22 9.08
CA VAL A 51 -6.33 -2.14 8.51
C VAL A 51 -5.77 -0.79 8.91
N SER A 52 -5.37 -0.61 10.18
CA SER A 52 -4.74 0.64 10.63
C SER A 52 -3.41 0.91 9.93
N LEU A 53 -2.56 -0.12 9.75
CA LEU A 53 -1.30 0.00 9.00
C LEU A 53 -1.54 0.30 7.52
N VAL A 54 -2.45 -0.45 6.88
CA VAL A 54 -2.85 -0.30 5.48
C VAL A 54 -3.45 1.07 5.23
N TRP A 55 -4.27 1.57 6.15
CA TRP A 55 -4.83 2.92 6.09
C TRP A 55 -3.74 3.99 6.12
N ARG A 56 -2.78 3.87 7.06
CA ARG A 56 -1.64 4.80 7.16
C ARG A 56 -0.75 4.75 5.93
N LEU A 57 -0.37 3.55 5.48
CA LEU A 57 0.46 3.34 4.30
C LEU A 57 -0.26 3.80 3.03
N GLY A 58 -1.56 3.54 2.92
CA GLY A 58 -2.41 3.99 1.83
C GLY A 58 -2.51 5.51 1.76
N LEU A 59 -2.64 6.20 2.90
CA LEU A 59 -2.60 7.66 2.98
C LEU A 59 -1.24 8.23 2.53
N ILE A 60 -0.13 7.62 2.97
CA ILE A 60 1.21 8.04 2.57
C ILE A 60 1.40 7.85 1.05
N LEU A 61 0.99 6.68 0.52
CA LEU A 61 1.00 6.37 -0.91
C LEU A 61 0.16 7.38 -1.71
N PHE A 62 -1.07 7.62 -1.28
CA PHE A 62 -1.97 8.57 -1.92
C PHE A 62 -1.38 9.98 -1.94
N CYS A 63 -0.75 10.39 -0.84
CA CYS A 63 -0.08 11.68 -0.73
C CYS A 63 1.09 11.78 -1.72
N VAL A 64 1.93 10.75 -1.82
CA VAL A 64 3.05 10.70 -2.79
C VAL A 64 2.54 10.74 -4.23
N ILE A 65 1.47 10.01 -4.54
CA ILE A 65 0.84 10.03 -5.87
C ILE A 65 0.28 11.42 -6.17
N ALA A 66 -0.47 12.02 -5.24
CA ALA A 66 -1.05 13.35 -5.40
C ALA A 66 0.03 14.43 -5.62
N ILE A 67 1.10 14.41 -4.82
CA ILE A 67 2.25 15.30 -5.00
C ILE A 67 2.86 15.11 -6.39
N THR A 68 3.01 13.86 -6.84
CA THR A 68 3.55 13.54 -8.17
C THR A 68 2.66 14.10 -9.28
N VAL A 69 1.34 13.93 -9.20
CA VAL A 69 0.37 14.42 -10.20
C VAL A 69 0.31 15.96 -10.21
N ILE A 70 0.31 16.60 -9.03
CA ILE A 70 0.31 18.06 -8.93
C ILE A 70 1.60 18.64 -9.52
N PHE A 71 2.75 18.03 -9.23
CA PHE A 71 4.04 18.47 -9.76
C PHE A 71 4.15 18.27 -11.29
N ASP A 72 3.54 17.22 -11.81
CA ASP A 72 3.45 16.98 -13.26
C ASP A 72 2.53 18.01 -13.94
N SER A 73 1.40 18.37 -13.29
CA SER A 73 0.46 19.36 -13.82
C SER A 73 0.91 20.83 -13.68
N PHE A 74 1.87 21.13 -12.80
CA PHE A 74 2.41 22.48 -12.62
C PHE A 74 3.53 22.81 -13.64
N ARG A 75 3.92 21.84 -14.47
CA ARG A 75 4.88 21.98 -15.56
C ARG A 75 4.18 22.14 -16.90
#